data_AF-A0A2V4WI23-F1
#
_entry.id   AF-A0A2V4WI23-F1
#
_cell.length_a   1.000
_cell.length_b   1.000
_cell.length_c   1.000
_cell.angle_alpha   90.00
_cell.angle_beta   90.00
_cell.angle_gamma   90.00
#
_symmetry.space_group_name_H-M   'P 1'
#
loop_
_entity.id
_entity.type
_entity.pdbx_description
1 polymer ?
#
loop_
_entity_poly.entity_id
_entity_poly.type
_entity_poly.pdbx_seq_one_letter_code
_entity_poly.pdbx_strand_id
1 'polypeptide(L)'
;MMISSLKWSQIVAGIGMVTGSMKSGKGPYKGRGTSAALDKVKQTIRDAKAKREQAGKSGKGTGEVNKPNLYDKAGNYTGGRTQKELDDLARDPASNGKIEPKNIREREVGLAVEERGQLGKLVRDPQAENGAEFIDTYSGLKWDVKSFESYPSGDNGIPITNPKKGAFTIKQGMKKLQKEFDNGNNVIIDTRKMEPEHVKQLKKAIDEEGVTDKIIWYP
;
A
#
# COMPACT_ATOMS: atom_id res chain seq x y z
N MET A 1 14.35 33.55 16.60
CA MET A 1 14.14 32.50 15.57
C MET A 1 14.83 31.25 16.07
N MET A 2 14.09 30.32 16.66
CA MET A 2 14.60 29.08 17.24
C MET A 2 13.50 28.04 17.05
N ILE A 3 13.67 27.10 16.11
CA ILE A 3 12.80 25.94 16.02
C ILE A 3 13.52 24.84 16.78
N SER A 4 13.12 24.61 18.02
CA SER A 4 13.62 23.55 18.86
C SER A 4 13.05 22.21 18.41
N SER A 5 13.95 21.32 18.01
CA SER A 5 13.70 19.91 17.72
C SER A 5 13.20 19.18 18.99
N LEU A 6 12.00 18.62 18.95
CA LEU A 6 11.47 17.77 20.02
C LEU A 6 11.91 16.32 19.79
N LYS A 7 12.78 15.83 20.67
CA LYS A 7 13.09 14.40 20.82
C LYS A 7 11.93 13.73 21.56
N TRP A 8 11.34 12.71 20.95
CA TRP A 8 10.33 11.88 21.60
C TRP A 8 10.98 10.59 22.09
N SER A 9 11.30 10.56 23.38
CA SER A 9 11.55 9.32 24.10
C SER A 9 10.88 9.43 25.46
N GLN A 10 10.22 8.33 25.85
CA GLN A 10 9.69 8.00 27.18
C GLN A 10 8.17 8.18 27.34
N ILE A 11 7.49 7.06 27.48
CA ILE A 11 6.63 6.66 28.63
C ILE A 11 5.57 5.68 28.11
N VAL A 12 5.68 4.38 28.40
CA VAL A 12 4.57 3.56 28.93
C VAL A 12 5.19 2.43 29.76
N ALA A 13 5.23 2.62 31.08
CA ALA A 13 5.33 1.53 32.04
C ALA A 13 4.14 1.67 32.99
N GLY A 14 3.31 0.62 33.03
CA GLY A 14 2.44 0.28 34.15
C GLY A 14 1.16 1.11 34.34
N ILE A 15 0.02 0.50 34.03
CA ILE A 15 -1.19 0.72 34.84
C ILE A 15 -1.77 -0.66 35.17
N GLY A 16 -1.62 -1.02 36.44
CA GLY A 16 -2.24 -2.17 37.08
C GLY A 16 -3.72 -1.93 37.37
N MET A 17 -4.43 -3.05 37.50
CA MET A 17 -5.81 -3.13 37.97
C MET A 17 -5.95 -2.55 39.38
N VAL A 18 -6.99 -1.75 39.61
CA VAL A 18 -7.58 -1.58 40.94
C VAL A 18 -9.11 -1.59 40.81
N THR A 19 -9.70 -2.54 41.52
CA THR A 19 -11.12 -2.71 41.80
C THR A 19 -11.60 -1.67 42.82
N GLY A 20 -12.76 -1.06 42.60
CA GLY A 20 -13.40 -0.18 43.60
C GLY A 20 -14.90 0.02 43.33
N SER A 21 -15.70 -0.20 44.36
CA SER A 21 -17.15 -0.42 44.36
C SER A 21 -17.99 0.86 44.47
N MET A 22 -19.09 0.90 43.69
CA MET A 22 -20.38 1.58 43.81
C MET A 22 -20.57 2.84 44.71
N LYS A 23 -21.15 3.90 44.10
CA LYS A 23 -22.34 4.57 44.68
C LYS A 23 -23.25 5.15 43.59
N SER A 24 -24.54 4.85 43.75
CA SER A 24 -25.69 5.19 42.91
C SER A 24 -25.85 6.70 42.64
N GLY A 25 -25.92 7.07 41.36
CA GLY A 25 -26.48 8.34 40.89
C GLY A 25 -27.36 8.09 39.67
N LYS A 26 -28.69 8.18 39.83
CA LYS A 26 -29.67 8.07 38.75
C LYS A 26 -29.49 9.28 37.80
N GLY A 27 -29.05 9.02 36.56
CA GLY A 27 -29.07 9.97 35.45
C GLY A 27 -29.83 9.37 34.25
N PRO A 28 -30.76 10.08 33.60
CA PRO A 28 -31.69 9.48 32.66
C PRO A 28 -31.17 9.60 31.23
N TYR A 29 -30.37 8.64 30.73
CA TYR A 29 -30.21 8.44 29.29
C TYR A 29 -29.99 6.96 28.96
N LYS A 30 -31.09 6.20 28.91
CA LYS A 30 -31.19 5.03 28.03
C LYS A 30 -31.47 5.53 26.63
N GLY A 31 -30.43 5.71 25.82
CA GLY A 31 -30.53 6.08 24.42
C GLY A 31 -29.82 5.05 23.54
N ARG A 32 -30.52 3.97 23.20
CA ARG A 32 -30.13 3.06 22.12
C ARG A 32 -30.20 3.86 20.82
N GLY A 33 -29.07 4.43 20.39
CA GLY A 33 -28.98 5.26 19.20
C GLY A 33 -29.08 4.44 17.91
N THR A 34 -30.28 3.98 17.56
CA THR A 34 -30.62 3.72 16.15
C THR A 34 -30.96 5.07 15.53
N SER A 35 -29.94 5.82 15.09
CA SER A 35 -30.22 7.01 14.30
C SER A 35 -30.69 6.54 12.92
N ALA A 36 -31.90 6.94 12.53
CA ALA A 36 -32.43 6.66 11.20
C ALA A 36 -31.47 7.13 10.07
N ALA A 37 -30.56 8.06 10.38
CA ALA A 37 -29.46 8.47 9.52
C ALA A 37 -28.43 7.36 9.28
N LEU A 38 -27.98 6.65 10.32
CA LEU A 38 -27.03 5.53 10.17
C LEU A 38 -27.66 4.35 9.42
N ASP A 39 -28.94 4.09 9.66
CA ASP A 39 -29.66 3.04 8.92
C ASP A 39 -29.87 3.42 7.45
N LYS A 40 -30.16 4.69 7.15
CA LYS A 40 -30.19 5.20 5.76
C LYS A 40 -28.84 5.08 5.08
N VAL A 41 -27.72 5.39 5.75
CA VAL A 41 -26.37 5.25 5.17
C VAL A 41 -26.02 3.78 4.94
N LYS A 42 -26.34 2.89 5.88
CA LYS A 42 -26.14 1.44 5.69
C LYS A 42 -27.04 0.87 4.61
N GLN A 43 -28.24 1.43 4.44
CA GLN A 43 -29.16 1.03 3.39
C GLN A 43 -28.66 1.52 2.02
N THR A 44 -28.21 2.77 1.88
CA THR A 44 -27.65 3.27 0.62
C THR A 44 -26.38 2.53 0.21
N ILE A 45 -25.51 2.16 1.16
CA ILE A 45 -24.32 1.34 0.86
C ILE A 45 -24.73 -0.08 0.41
N ARG A 46 -25.73 -0.69 1.05
CA ARG A 46 -26.26 -2.01 0.64
C ARG A 46 -26.96 -1.95 -0.72
N ASP A 47 -27.73 -0.91 -0.98
CA ASP A 47 -28.43 -0.70 -2.24
C ASP A 47 -27.45 -0.39 -3.37
N ALA A 48 -26.36 0.34 -3.11
CA ALA A 48 -25.28 0.57 -4.05
C ALA A 48 -24.52 -0.73 -4.37
N LYS A 49 -24.25 -1.56 -3.36
CA LYS A 49 -23.61 -2.87 -3.54
C LYS A 49 -24.52 -3.84 -4.30
N ALA A 50 -25.81 -3.88 -3.98
CA ALA A 50 -26.81 -4.69 -4.67
C ALA A 50 -27.03 -4.23 -6.12
N LYS A 51 -27.06 -2.92 -6.39
CA LYS A 51 -27.08 -2.39 -7.77
C LYS A 51 -25.84 -2.80 -8.56
N ARG A 52 -24.65 -2.80 -7.93
CA ARG A 52 -23.40 -3.25 -8.55
C ARG A 52 -23.41 -4.75 -8.86
N GLU A 53 -23.98 -5.56 -7.96
CA GLU A 53 -24.13 -7.02 -8.15
C GLU A 53 -25.23 -7.36 -9.19
N GLN A 54 -26.32 -6.59 -9.25
CA GLN A 54 -27.39 -6.75 -10.27
C GLN A 54 -26.97 -6.25 -11.65
N ALA A 55 -26.17 -5.19 -11.75
CA ALA A 55 -25.54 -4.75 -12.99
C ALA A 55 -24.54 -5.81 -13.54
N GLY A 56 -24.01 -6.68 -12.66
CA GLY A 56 -23.21 -7.84 -13.06
C GLY A 56 -24.02 -8.99 -13.68
N LYS A 57 -25.34 -9.07 -13.43
CA LYS A 57 -26.19 -10.22 -13.80
C LYS A 57 -27.28 -9.93 -14.84
N SER A 58 -27.51 -8.68 -15.24
CA SER A 58 -28.54 -8.31 -16.21
C SER A 58 -27.92 -7.60 -17.43
N GLY A 59 -27.94 -8.26 -18.58
CA GLY A 59 -27.42 -7.66 -19.83
C GLY A 59 -27.34 -8.64 -20.99
N LYS A 60 -28.45 -9.28 -21.34
CA LYS A 60 -28.65 -9.88 -22.66
C LYS A 60 -29.50 -8.89 -23.46
N GLY A 61 -28.84 -7.96 -24.15
CA GLY A 61 -29.48 -6.89 -24.91
C GLY A 61 -28.45 -6.12 -25.73
N THR A 62 -28.66 -6.09 -27.03
CA THR A 62 -27.87 -5.45 -28.08
C THR A 62 -27.60 -3.96 -27.79
N GLY A 63 -26.33 -3.62 -27.62
CA GLY A 63 -25.81 -2.27 -27.43
C GLY A 63 -24.39 -2.38 -26.89
N GLU A 64 -23.40 -2.08 -27.73
CA GLU A 64 -21.97 -2.07 -27.40
C GLU A 64 -21.69 -1.04 -26.28
N VAL A 65 -21.88 -1.47 -25.04
CA VAL A 65 -21.30 -0.82 -23.88
C VAL A 65 -20.12 -1.69 -23.49
N ASN A 66 -18.92 -1.30 -23.93
CA ASN A 66 -17.64 -1.91 -23.58
C ASN A 66 -17.56 -2.07 -22.05
N LYS A 67 -17.87 -3.26 -21.53
CA LYS A 67 -17.37 -3.67 -20.22
C LYS A 67 -15.85 -3.60 -20.34
N PRO A 68 -15.14 -2.82 -19.51
CA PRO A 68 -13.69 -2.77 -19.60
C PRO A 68 -13.18 -4.17 -19.32
N ASN A 69 -12.58 -4.80 -20.32
CA ASN A 69 -11.88 -6.05 -20.10
C ASN A 69 -10.64 -5.71 -19.28
N LEU A 70 -10.70 -5.95 -17.97
CA LEU A 70 -9.63 -5.61 -17.03
C LEU A 70 -8.39 -6.50 -17.21
N TYR A 71 -8.51 -7.56 -18.02
CA TYR A 71 -7.50 -8.54 -18.28
C TYR A 71 -7.19 -8.60 -19.77
N ASP A 72 -5.95 -8.92 -20.12
CA ASP A 72 -5.58 -9.20 -21.51
C ASP A 72 -6.07 -10.58 -21.97
N LYS A 73 -5.79 -10.94 -23.23
CA LYS A 73 -6.16 -12.25 -23.80
C LYS A 73 -5.45 -13.44 -23.12
N ALA A 74 -4.35 -13.19 -22.43
CA ALA A 74 -3.60 -14.20 -21.69
C ALA A 74 -4.04 -14.32 -20.22
N GLY A 75 -5.01 -13.50 -19.78
CA GLY A 75 -5.51 -13.50 -18.42
C GLY A 75 -4.67 -12.68 -17.43
N ASN A 76 -3.74 -11.84 -17.91
CA ASN A 76 -2.99 -10.94 -17.04
C ASN A 76 -3.80 -9.68 -16.75
N TYR A 77 -3.80 -9.22 -15.51
CA TYR A 77 -4.46 -7.98 -15.13
C TYR A 77 -3.77 -6.76 -15.74
N THR A 78 -4.54 -5.93 -16.44
CA THR A 78 -4.07 -4.65 -17.01
C THR A 78 -4.78 -3.45 -16.39
N GLY A 79 -5.84 -3.67 -15.61
CA GLY A 79 -6.76 -2.63 -15.15
C GLY A 79 -7.49 -1.93 -16.31
N GLY A 80 -7.66 -2.65 -17.43
CA GLY A 80 -8.28 -2.12 -18.65
C GLY A 80 -7.39 -1.18 -19.46
N ARG A 81 -6.08 -1.18 -19.18
CA ARG A 81 -5.09 -0.39 -19.92
C ARG A 81 -4.70 -1.05 -21.23
N THR A 82 -4.45 -0.22 -22.23
CA THR A 82 -3.76 -0.58 -23.47
C THR A 82 -2.27 -0.83 -23.23
N GLN A 83 -1.58 -1.45 -24.19
CA GLN A 83 -0.13 -1.65 -24.08
C GLN A 83 0.62 -0.33 -23.90
N LYS A 84 0.23 0.73 -24.61
CA LYS A 84 0.84 2.05 -24.46
C LYS A 84 0.69 2.58 -23.03
N GLU A 85 -0.49 2.44 -22.42
CA GLU A 85 -0.69 2.87 -21.03
C GLU A 85 0.10 1.99 -20.03
N LEU A 86 0.28 0.70 -20.31
CA LEU A 86 1.17 -0.17 -19.53
C LEU A 86 2.64 0.22 -19.69
N ASP A 87 3.05 0.68 -20.87
CA ASP A 87 4.41 1.18 -21.11
C ASP A 87 4.60 2.54 -20.43
N ASP A 88 3.60 3.41 -20.44
CA ASP A 88 3.60 4.68 -19.72
C ASP A 88 3.71 4.47 -18.20
N LEU A 89 3.08 3.42 -17.65
CA LEU A 89 3.28 3.03 -16.24
C LEU A 89 4.70 2.55 -15.91
N ALA A 90 5.42 1.99 -16.88
CA ALA A 90 6.80 1.51 -16.71
C ALA A 90 7.84 2.56 -17.12
N ARG A 91 7.42 3.76 -17.52
CA ARG A 91 8.31 4.80 -18.02
C ARG A 91 8.88 5.60 -16.86
N ASP A 92 10.20 5.57 -16.66
CA ASP A 92 10.85 6.27 -15.55
C ASP A 92 11.22 7.73 -15.88
N PRO A 93 10.58 8.74 -15.26
CA PRO A 93 10.92 10.14 -15.52
C PRO A 93 12.36 10.49 -15.13
N ALA A 94 12.91 9.85 -14.09
CA ALA A 94 14.29 10.08 -13.65
C ALA A 94 15.33 9.59 -14.67
N SER A 95 14.92 8.70 -15.58
CA SER A 95 15.78 8.07 -16.60
C SER A 95 15.42 8.52 -18.02
N ASN A 96 14.95 9.75 -18.21
CA ASN A 96 14.49 10.30 -19.50
C ASN A 96 13.41 9.44 -20.19
N GLY A 97 12.55 8.79 -19.41
CA GLY A 97 11.47 7.96 -19.93
C GLY A 97 11.93 6.62 -20.51
N LYS A 98 13.10 6.11 -20.11
CA LYS A 98 13.48 4.74 -20.41
C LYS A 98 12.56 3.75 -19.68
N ILE A 99 12.36 2.59 -20.29
CA ILE A 99 11.68 1.44 -19.71
C ILE A 99 12.73 0.36 -19.51
N GLU A 100 13.12 0.12 -18.26
CA GLU A 100 14.10 -0.90 -17.90
C GLU A 100 13.41 -2.10 -17.23
N PRO A 101 14.07 -3.27 -17.14
CA PRO A 101 13.52 -4.43 -16.45
C PRO A 101 13.08 -4.16 -15.01
N LYS A 102 13.73 -3.21 -14.31
CA LYS A 102 13.32 -2.75 -12.98
C LYS A 102 11.93 -2.09 -13.03
N ASN A 103 11.69 -1.20 -13.99
CA ASN A 103 10.43 -0.46 -14.08
C ASN A 103 9.26 -1.35 -14.50
N ILE A 104 9.54 -2.36 -15.33
CA ILE A 104 8.55 -3.39 -15.68
C ILE A 104 8.12 -4.15 -14.41
N ARG A 105 9.07 -4.55 -13.55
CA ARG A 105 8.76 -5.20 -12.27
C ARG A 105 7.99 -4.29 -11.32
N GLU A 106 8.33 -3.00 -11.25
CA GLU A 106 7.59 -2.01 -10.44
C GLU A 106 6.13 -1.92 -10.91
N ARG A 107 5.90 -1.84 -12.22
CA ARG A 107 4.55 -1.86 -12.82
C ARG A 107 3.79 -3.13 -12.46
N GLU A 108 4.42 -4.30 -12.57
CA GLU A 108 3.78 -5.58 -12.20
C GLU A 108 3.34 -5.59 -10.74
N VAL A 109 4.19 -5.11 -9.83
CA VAL A 109 3.86 -4.99 -8.40
C VAL A 109 2.70 -4.03 -8.19
N GLY A 110 2.75 -2.85 -8.80
CA GLY A 110 1.68 -1.85 -8.72
C GLY A 110 0.33 -2.40 -9.23
N LEU A 111 0.33 -3.02 -10.40
CA LEU A 111 -0.88 -3.63 -11.00
C LEU A 111 -1.43 -4.76 -10.15
N ALA A 112 -0.59 -5.61 -9.57
CA ALA A 112 -1.05 -6.69 -8.70
C ALA A 112 -1.70 -6.15 -7.42
N VAL A 113 -1.20 -5.04 -6.87
CA VAL A 113 -1.81 -4.39 -5.70
C VAL A 113 -3.13 -3.68 -6.07
N GLU A 114 -3.19 -3.06 -7.26
CA GLU A 114 -4.43 -2.52 -7.84
C GLU A 114 -5.49 -3.62 -8.05
N GLU A 115 -5.08 -4.77 -8.59
CA GLU A 115 -5.96 -5.94 -8.81
C GLU A 115 -6.57 -6.46 -7.50
N ARG A 116 -5.79 -6.49 -6.42
CA ARG A 116 -6.25 -6.86 -5.06
C ARG A 116 -7.25 -5.86 -4.48
N GLY A 117 -7.43 -4.69 -5.10
CA GLY A 117 -8.30 -3.62 -4.64
C GLY A 117 -7.75 -2.85 -3.44
N GLN A 118 -6.46 -2.97 -3.14
CA GLN A 118 -5.80 -2.20 -2.08
C GLN A 118 -5.47 -0.78 -2.55
N LEU A 119 -5.32 -0.59 -3.87
CA LEU A 119 -5.15 0.70 -4.53
C LEU A 119 -6.23 0.88 -5.61
N GLY A 120 -6.56 2.13 -5.92
CA GLY A 120 -7.33 2.48 -7.10
C GLY A 120 -6.47 2.46 -8.37
N LYS A 121 -6.97 3.08 -9.45
CA LYS A 121 -6.25 3.11 -10.72
C LYS A 121 -4.95 3.88 -10.58
N LEU A 122 -3.82 3.25 -10.84
CA LEU A 122 -2.49 3.86 -10.79
C LEU A 122 -2.15 4.64 -12.06
N VAL A 123 -1.39 5.72 -11.89
CA VAL A 123 -0.65 6.42 -12.95
C VAL A 123 0.81 6.58 -12.50
N ARG A 124 1.76 6.71 -13.44
CA ARG A 124 3.17 6.99 -13.11
C ARG A 124 3.26 8.38 -12.46
N ASP A 125 4.03 8.52 -11.37
CA ASP A 125 4.37 9.85 -10.85
C ASP A 125 5.27 10.56 -11.91
N PRO A 126 4.90 11.75 -12.43
CA PRO A 126 5.73 12.45 -13.40
C PRO A 126 6.98 13.09 -12.78
N GLN A 127 7.08 13.15 -11.45
CA GLN A 127 8.20 13.78 -10.76
C GLN A 127 9.48 12.93 -10.88
N ALA A 128 10.53 13.49 -11.47
CA ALA A 128 11.81 12.81 -11.67
C ALA A 128 12.63 12.69 -10.37
N GLU A 129 12.84 13.80 -9.66
CA GLU A 129 13.63 13.79 -8.43
C GLU A 129 12.76 13.58 -7.20
N ASN A 130 13.08 12.56 -6.40
CA ASN A 130 12.34 12.20 -5.18
C ASN A 130 10.84 11.90 -5.41
N GLY A 131 10.43 11.66 -6.66
CA GLY A 131 9.10 11.16 -6.98
C GLY A 131 8.92 9.72 -6.52
N ALA A 132 7.67 9.29 -6.40
CA ALA A 132 7.35 7.88 -6.21
C ALA A 132 7.34 7.14 -7.57
N GLU A 133 7.08 5.84 -7.58
CA GLU A 133 6.75 5.15 -8.83
C GLU A 133 5.33 5.49 -9.30
N PHE A 134 4.34 5.53 -8.41
CA PHE A 134 2.93 5.66 -8.77
C PHE A 134 2.18 6.69 -7.95
N ILE A 135 1.11 7.20 -8.54
CA ILE A 135 0.05 7.94 -7.85
C ILE A 135 -1.23 7.10 -7.97
N ASP A 136 -1.86 6.80 -6.84
CA ASP A 136 -3.21 6.26 -6.83
C ASP A 136 -4.21 7.38 -7.15
N THR A 137 -4.86 7.29 -8.30
CA THR A 137 -5.78 8.35 -8.77
C THR A 137 -7.03 8.51 -7.90
N TYR A 138 -7.38 7.51 -7.09
CA TYR A 138 -8.52 7.60 -6.18
C TYR A 138 -8.19 8.39 -4.91
N SER A 139 -7.10 8.04 -4.23
CA SER A 139 -6.69 8.68 -2.96
C SER A 139 -5.80 9.91 -3.15
N GLY A 140 -5.15 10.05 -4.31
CA GLY A 140 -4.10 11.03 -4.56
C GLY A 140 -2.76 10.70 -3.89
N LEU A 141 -2.66 9.56 -3.19
CA LEU A 141 -1.45 9.17 -2.48
C LEU A 141 -0.38 8.66 -3.43
N LYS A 142 0.87 8.99 -3.11
CA LYS A 142 2.06 8.53 -3.81
C LYS A 142 2.55 7.20 -3.23
N TRP A 143 2.94 6.28 -4.11
CA TRP A 143 3.34 4.92 -3.77
C TRP A 143 4.64 4.55 -4.47
N ASP A 144 5.68 4.37 -3.67
CA ASP A 144 6.96 3.88 -4.12
C ASP A 144 7.02 2.34 -4.00
N VAL A 145 7.72 1.66 -4.91
CA VAL A 145 7.93 0.20 -4.86
C VAL A 145 9.36 -0.10 -4.41
N LYS A 146 9.49 -0.71 -3.23
CA LYS A 146 10.79 -1.22 -2.73
C LYS A 146 10.84 -2.73 -2.78
N SER A 147 11.73 -3.24 -3.62
CA SER A 147 12.14 -4.65 -3.59
C SER A 147 13.37 -4.82 -2.69
N PHE A 148 13.27 -5.74 -1.74
CA PHE A 148 14.41 -6.19 -0.94
C PHE A 148 14.77 -7.64 -1.29
N GLU A 149 16.05 -7.96 -1.22
CA GLU A 149 16.57 -9.29 -1.47
C GLU A 149 17.44 -9.69 -0.28
N SER A 150 17.12 -10.83 0.36
CA SER A 150 17.82 -11.25 1.59
C SER A 150 19.29 -11.53 1.33
N TYR A 151 19.56 -12.26 0.25
CA TYR A 151 20.89 -12.68 -0.16
C TYR A 151 21.08 -12.36 -1.65
N PRO A 152 21.39 -11.10 -2.00
CA PRO A 152 21.56 -10.72 -3.39
C PRO A 152 22.68 -11.52 -4.03
N SER A 153 22.52 -11.81 -5.32
CA SER A 153 23.55 -12.50 -6.09
C SER A 153 24.80 -11.63 -6.22
N GLY A 154 25.97 -12.16 -5.85
CA GLY A 154 27.24 -11.54 -6.15
C GLY A 154 27.65 -11.73 -7.61
N ASP A 155 28.75 -11.08 -8.02
CA ASP A 155 29.24 -11.09 -9.41
C ASP A 155 29.55 -12.50 -9.94
N ASN A 156 29.85 -13.45 -9.05
CA ASN A 156 30.10 -14.86 -9.36
C ASN A 156 28.84 -15.74 -9.29
N GLY A 157 27.65 -15.13 -9.15
CA GLY A 157 26.37 -15.83 -8.97
C GLY A 157 26.18 -16.45 -7.58
N ILE A 158 27.11 -16.30 -6.65
CA ILE A 158 26.99 -16.84 -5.29
C ILE A 158 26.21 -15.84 -4.42
N PRO A 159 25.19 -16.29 -3.67
CA PRO A 159 24.45 -15.42 -2.76
C PRO A 159 25.34 -14.75 -1.72
N ILE A 160 25.21 -13.43 -1.59
CA ILE A 160 25.91 -12.65 -0.57
C ILE A 160 25.15 -12.78 0.75
N THR A 161 25.77 -13.45 1.73
CA THR A 161 25.22 -13.61 3.08
C THR A 161 25.77 -12.61 4.10
N ASN A 162 26.87 -11.93 3.77
CA ASN A 162 27.50 -10.96 4.67
C ASN A 162 26.85 -9.57 4.53
N PRO A 163 26.30 -8.98 5.61
CA PRO A 163 25.72 -7.63 5.61
C PRO A 163 26.66 -6.55 5.08
N LYS A 164 27.96 -6.63 5.36
CA LYS A 164 28.95 -5.65 4.90
C LYS A 164 29.17 -5.68 3.39
N LYS A 165 28.76 -6.77 2.73
CA LYS A 165 28.91 -7.00 1.29
C LYS A 165 27.59 -6.81 0.52
N GLY A 166 26.48 -6.50 1.20
CA GLY A 166 25.20 -6.21 0.56
C GLY A 166 24.04 -7.11 0.96
N ALA A 167 24.24 -8.10 1.85
CA ALA A 167 23.12 -8.88 2.39
C ALA A 167 22.15 -7.95 3.14
N PHE A 168 20.85 -8.30 3.09
CA PHE A 168 19.82 -7.49 3.71
C PHE A 168 20.05 -7.31 5.21
N THR A 169 19.74 -6.11 5.71
CA THR A 169 19.63 -5.85 7.14
C THR A 169 18.44 -4.96 7.42
N ILE A 170 17.83 -5.13 8.59
CA ILE A 170 16.73 -4.28 9.06
C ILE A 170 17.14 -2.81 9.07
N LYS A 171 18.35 -2.49 9.53
CA LYS A 171 18.86 -1.12 9.55
C LYS A 171 18.87 -0.47 8.17
N GLN A 172 19.35 -1.18 7.13
CA GLN A 172 19.37 -0.65 5.77
C GLN A 172 17.98 -0.60 5.14
N GLY A 173 17.14 -1.61 5.41
CA GLY A 173 15.73 -1.63 4.99
C GLY A 173 14.98 -0.42 5.53
N MET A 174 14.98 -0.23 6.85
CA MET A 174 14.32 0.90 7.50
C MET A 174 14.90 2.25 7.06
N LYS A 175 16.21 2.37 6.83
CA LYS A 175 16.80 3.60 6.27
C LYS A 175 16.22 3.94 4.89
N LYS A 176 16.03 2.94 4.03
CA LYS A 176 15.45 3.15 2.69
C LYS A 176 13.96 3.52 2.78
N LEU A 177 13.20 2.89 3.67
CA LEU A 177 11.79 3.23 3.90
C LEU A 177 11.63 4.64 4.47
N GLN A 178 12.45 5.02 5.45
CA GLN A 178 12.42 6.36 6.03
C GLN A 178 12.64 7.45 4.96
N LYS A 179 13.57 7.22 4.02
CA LYS A 179 13.80 8.15 2.92
C LYS A 179 12.53 8.36 2.08
N GLU A 180 11.77 7.32 1.82
CA GLU A 180 10.50 7.45 1.09
C GLU A 180 9.45 8.22 1.89
N PHE A 181 9.36 7.97 3.19
CA PHE A 181 8.45 8.71 4.05
C PHE A 181 8.82 10.20 4.16
N ASP A 182 10.12 10.52 4.24
CA ASP A 182 10.62 11.89 4.24
C ASP A 182 10.30 12.61 2.92
N ASN A 183 10.24 11.88 1.81
CA ASN A 183 9.79 12.37 0.50
C ASN A 183 8.26 12.48 0.37
N GLY A 184 7.49 12.06 1.39
CA GLY A 184 6.03 12.07 1.37
C GLY A 184 5.40 10.87 0.66
N ASN A 185 6.17 9.83 0.37
CA ASN A 185 5.71 8.63 -0.33
C ASN A 185 5.24 7.56 0.67
N ASN A 186 4.21 6.80 0.31
CA ASN A 186 3.92 5.49 0.91
C ASN A 186 4.71 4.41 0.16
N VAL A 187 4.81 3.20 0.72
CA VAL A 187 5.65 2.16 0.12
C VAL A 187 4.91 0.83 -0.05
N ILE A 188 5.04 0.25 -1.24
CA ILE A 188 4.72 -1.14 -1.53
C ILE A 188 6.03 -1.93 -1.39
N ILE A 189 6.09 -2.88 -0.46
CA ILE A 189 7.27 -3.70 -0.22
C ILE A 189 7.13 -5.03 -0.96
N ASP A 190 7.99 -5.24 -1.96
CA ASP A 190 8.11 -6.50 -2.69
C ASP A 190 9.07 -7.45 -1.98
N THR A 191 8.49 -8.52 -1.43
CA THR A 191 9.14 -9.52 -0.58
C THR A 191 9.46 -10.83 -1.31
N ARG A 192 9.22 -10.92 -2.64
CA ARG A 192 9.42 -12.17 -3.41
C ARG A 192 10.82 -12.78 -3.27
N LYS A 193 11.83 -11.96 -2.99
CA LYS A 193 13.23 -12.36 -2.82
C LYS A 193 13.73 -12.28 -1.38
N MET A 194 12.83 -12.20 -0.42
CA MET A 194 13.17 -12.16 1.00
C MET A 194 12.91 -13.50 1.68
N GLU A 195 13.79 -13.86 2.62
CA GLU A 195 13.53 -14.95 3.54
C GLU A 195 12.38 -14.60 4.50
N PRO A 196 11.51 -15.55 4.85
CA PRO A 196 10.37 -15.30 5.73
C PRO A 196 10.74 -14.66 7.07
N GLU A 197 11.89 -15.06 7.65
CA GLU A 197 12.35 -14.50 8.93
C GLU A 197 12.77 -13.04 8.79
N HIS A 198 13.42 -12.64 7.69
CA HIS A 198 13.73 -11.24 7.42
C HIS A 198 12.47 -10.41 7.16
N VAL A 199 11.45 -10.97 6.49
CA VAL A 199 10.14 -10.32 6.33
C VAL A 199 9.50 -10.09 7.70
N LYS A 200 9.52 -11.10 8.59
CA LYS A 200 8.97 -10.99 9.94
C LYS A 200 9.69 -9.91 10.76
N GLN A 201 11.01 -9.87 10.70
CA GLN A 201 11.81 -8.85 11.39
C GLN A 201 11.54 -7.44 10.83
N LEU A 202 11.38 -7.31 9.50
CA LEU A 202 11.05 -6.02 8.89
C LEU A 202 9.64 -5.56 9.26
N LYS A 203 8.66 -6.47 9.27
CA LYS A 203 7.29 -6.20 9.75
C LYS A 203 7.30 -5.69 11.19
N LYS A 204 8.05 -6.35 12.07
CA LYS A 204 8.19 -5.94 13.47
C LYS A 204 8.82 -4.55 13.59
N ALA A 205 9.89 -4.28 12.84
CA ALA A 205 10.53 -2.97 12.87
C ALA A 205 9.61 -1.85 12.36
N ILE A 206 8.83 -2.10 11.31
CA ILE A 206 7.83 -1.15 10.78
C ILE A 206 6.71 -0.87 11.80
N ASP A 207 6.26 -1.90 12.51
CA ASP A 207 5.25 -1.79 13.57
C ASP A 207 5.77 -0.97 14.76
N GLU A 208 7.01 -1.22 15.19
CA GLU A 208 7.67 -0.48 16.27
C GLU A 208 7.87 1.01 15.94
N GLU A 209 8.10 1.34 14.67
CA GLU A 209 8.17 2.74 14.18
C GLU A 209 6.78 3.38 13.98
N GLY A 210 5.69 2.60 14.05
CA GLY A 210 4.32 3.11 13.96
C GLY A 210 3.91 3.61 12.56
N VAL A 211 4.52 3.07 11.50
CA VAL A 211 4.29 3.49 10.10
C VAL A 211 3.61 2.41 9.25
N THR A 212 2.98 1.44 9.89
CA THR A 212 2.31 0.31 9.23
C THR A 212 1.22 0.75 8.24
N ASP A 213 0.56 1.88 8.49
CA ASP A 213 -0.49 2.48 7.64
C ASP A 213 0.03 3.00 6.29
N LYS A 214 1.35 3.25 6.20
CA LYS A 214 2.03 3.72 4.99
C LYS A 214 2.59 2.58 4.13
N ILE A 215 2.32 1.32 4.50
CA ILE A 215 2.90 0.14 3.86
C ILE A 215 1.83 -0.76 3.24
N ILE A 216 2.09 -1.21 2.02
CA ILE A 216 1.43 -2.38 1.43
C ILE A 216 2.48 -3.49 1.24
N TRP A 217 2.16 -4.70 1.66
CA TRP A 217 3.02 -5.87 1.47
C TRP A 217 2.66 -6.62 0.19
N TYR A 218 3.67 -7.03 -0.56
CA TYR A 218 3.53 -7.84 -1.78
C TYR A 218 4.59 -8.97 -1.83
N PRO A 219 4.25 -10.17 -2.33
CA PRO A 219 2.89 -10.68 -2.42
C PRO A 219 2.23 -10.85 -1.06
#